data_AF-A0A6N9SDY2-F1
#
_entry.id   AF-A0A6N9SDY2-F1
#
_cell.length_a   1.000
_cell.length_b   1.000
_cell.length_c   1.000
_cell.angle_alpha   90.00
_cell.angle_beta   90.00
_cell.angle_gamma   90.00
#
_symmetry.space_group_name_H-M   'P 1'
#
loop_
_entity.id
_entity.type
_entity.pdbx_description
1 polymer ?
#
loop_
_entity_poly.entity_id
_entity_poly.type
_entity_poly.pdbx_seq_one_letter_code
_entity_poly.pdbx_strand_id
1 'polypeptide(L)' 'YTGKTPKEYYLDARLDLALSLLKQQGNSVGEVADTLNFFDSFHFSKAFKHKFGYAPSAVLKNTDR' A
#
# COMPACT_ATOMS: atom_id res chain seq x y z
N TYR A 1 13.84 -22.46 1.44
CA TYR A 1 12.38 -22.38 1.61
C TYR A 1 12.00 -20.93 1.76
N THR A 2 11.32 -20.36 0.77
CA THR A 2 10.78 -19.00 0.88
C THR A 2 9.73 -19.01 1.98
N GLY A 3 10.11 -18.61 3.20
CA GLY A 3 9.26 -18.63 4.41
C GLY A 3 8.07 -17.67 4.37
N LYS A 4 7.62 -17.28 3.17
CA LYS A 4 6.41 -16.50 2.95
C LYS A 4 5.28 -17.44 2.62
N THR A 5 4.21 -17.37 3.41
CA THR A 5 2.96 -18.03 3.11
C THR A 5 2.35 -17.46 1.82
N PRO A 6 1.52 -18.23 1.09
CA PRO A 6 0.85 -17.74 -0.12
C PRO A 6 0.06 -16.43 0.12
N LYS A 7 -0.47 -16.28 1.34
CA LYS A 7 -1.16 -15.06 1.78
C LYS A 7 -0.25 -13.83 1.81
N GLU A 8 0.99 -13.99 2.29
CA GLU A 8 1.97 -12.91 2.32
C GLU A 8 2.39 -12.50 0.93
N TYR A 9 2.55 -13.45 0.00
CA TYR A 9 2.84 -13.13 -1.41
C TYR A 9 1.71 -12.31 -2.05
N TYR A 10 0.46 -12.71 -1.81
CA TYR A 10 -0.71 -11.98 -2.32
C TYR A 10 -0.81 -10.57 -1.71
N LEU A 11 -0.53 -10.45 -0.40
CA LEU A 11 -0.47 -9.16 0.28
C LEU A 11 0.64 -8.28 -0.31
N ASP A 12 1.83 -8.84 -0.52
CA ASP A 12 2.96 -8.17 -1.17
C ASP A 12 2.54 -7.59 -2.54
N ALA A 13 1.91 -8.41 -3.39
CA ALA A 13 1.44 -7.98 -4.71
C ALA A 13 0.40 -6.86 -4.62
N ARG A 14 -0.57 -6.96 -3.69
CA ARG A 14 -1.55 -5.89 -3.43
C ARG A 14 -0.88 -4.58 -3.02
N LEU A 15 0.12 -4.64 -2.14
CA LEU A 15 0.86 -3.46 -1.70
C LEU A 15 1.69 -2.82 -2.82
N ASP A 16 2.19 -3.63 -3.77
CA ASP A 16 2.87 -3.14 -4.97
C ASP A 16 1.95 -2.34 -5.88
N LEU A 17 0.73 -2.85 -6.08
CA LEU A 17 -0.32 -2.13 -6.80
C LEU A 17 -0.71 -0.85 -6.06
N ALA A 18 -0.82 -0.90 -4.73
CA ALA A 18 -1.09 0.27 -3.90
C ALA A 18 -0.08 1.39 -4.10
N LEU A 19 1.21 1.04 -4.13
CA LEU A 19 2.28 2.01 -4.38
C LEU A 19 2.14 2.64 -5.76
N SER A 20 1.78 1.85 -6.78
CA SER A 20 1.58 2.33 -8.14
C SER A 20 0.40 3.32 -8.22
N LEU A 21 -0.71 3.00 -7.55
CA LEU A 21 -1.88 3.88 -7.47
C LEU A 21 -1.59 5.17 -6.69
N LEU A 22 -0.86 5.09 -5.57
CA LEU A 22 -0.46 6.27 -4.79
C LEU A 22 0.51 7.20 -5.54
N LYS A 23 1.26 6.67 -6.52
CA LYS A 23 2.11 7.48 -7.39
C LYS A 23 1.34 8.14 -8.52
N GLN A 24 0.13 7.69 -8.81
CA GLN A 24 -0.75 8.36 -9.78
C GLN A 24 -1.40 9.57 -9.10
N GLN A 25 -1.40 10.70 -9.82
CA GLN A 25 -1.97 11.95 -9.34
C GLN A 25 -3.49 11.80 -9.13
N GLY A 26 -3.99 12.30 -8.00
CA GLY A 26 -5.43 12.32 -7.70
C GLY A 26 -5.94 11.20 -6.80
N ASN A 27 -5.12 10.20 -6.46
CA ASN A 27 -5.53 9.12 -5.54
C ASN A 27 -5.18 9.46 -4.08
N SER A 28 -6.14 9.30 -3.17
CA SER A 28 -5.89 9.40 -1.72
C SER A 28 -5.56 8.05 -1.07
N VAL A 29 -4.91 8.06 0.11
CA VAL A 29 -4.63 6.82 0.88
C VAL A 29 -5.90 6.01 1.13
N GLY A 30 -7.01 6.71 1.44
CA GLY A 30 -8.31 6.08 1.66
C GLY A 30 -8.89 5.42 0.41
N GLU A 31 -8.81 6.10 -0.75
CA GLU A 31 -9.29 5.54 -2.03
C GLU A 31 -8.47 4.33 -2.47
N VAL A 32 -7.15 4.36 -2.29
CA VAL A 32 -6.30 3.19 -2.59
C VAL A 32 -6.58 2.04 -1.64
N ALA A 33 -6.82 2.31 -0.36
CA ALA A 33 -7.21 1.29 0.60
C ALA A 33 -8.56 0.65 0.23
N ASP A 34 -9.54 1.45 -0.16
CA ASP A 34 -10.87 1.01 -0.60
C ASP A 34 -10.80 0.20 -1.91
N THR A 35 -10.09 0.71 -2.92
CA THR A 35 -9.88 0.06 -4.24
C THR A 35 -9.25 -1.32 -4.09
N LEU A 36 -8.31 -1.46 -3.15
CA LEU A 36 -7.65 -2.72 -2.88
C LEU A 36 -8.43 -3.59 -1.90
N ASN A 37 -9.60 -3.16 -1.43
CA ASN A 37 -10.46 -3.87 -0.50
C ASN A 37 -9.72 -4.18 0.83
N PHE A 38 -8.98 -3.20 1.35
CA PHE A 38 -8.47 -3.24 2.72
C PHE A 38 -9.59 -2.86 3.68
N PHE A 39 -9.79 -3.70 4.70
CA PHE A 39 -10.84 -3.50 5.69
C PHE A 39 -10.61 -2.26 6.56
N ASP A 40 -9.34 -1.89 6.74
CA ASP A 40 -8.95 -0.80 7.62
C ASP A 40 -7.65 -0.14 7.16
N SER A 41 -7.64 1.19 7.19
CA SER A 41 -6.52 2.03 6.76
C SER A 41 -5.26 1.87 7.64
N PHE A 42 -5.41 1.50 8.92
CA PHE A 42 -4.26 1.18 9.79
C PHE A 42 -3.65 -0.16 9.41
N HIS A 43 -4.47 -1.17 9.10
CA HIS A 43 -3.97 -2.46 8.60
C HIS A 43 -3.18 -2.27 7.29
N PHE A 44 -3.74 -1.50 6.36
CA PHE A 44 -3.05 -1.13 5.12
C PHE A 44 -1.73 -0.39 5.42
N SER A 45 -1.78 0.68 6.21
CA SER A 45 -0.60 1.51 6.50
C SER A 45 0.52 0.73 7.20
N LYS A 46 0.17 -0.18 8.11
CA LYS A 46 1.13 -1.04 8.80
C LYS A 46 1.79 -2.04 7.84
N ALA A 47 0.99 -2.69 6.99
CA ALA A 47 1.50 -3.64 5.99
C ALA A 47 2.36 -2.93 4.93
N PHE A 48 1.92 -1.78 4.46
CA PHE A 48 2.64 -0.93 3.51
C PHE A 48 3.99 -0.48 4.08
N LYS A 49 4.00 0.04 5.31
CA LYS A 49 5.23 0.44 6.00
C LYS A 49 6.16 -0.73 6.25
N HIS A 50 5.63 -1.92 6.55
CA HIS A 50 6.44 -3.11 6.72
C HIS A 50 7.15 -3.53 5.42
N LYS A 51 6.47 -3.41 4.28
CA LYS A 51 7.04 -3.74 2.96
C LYS A 51 8.01 -2.67 2.43
N PHE A 52 7.63 -1.40 2.46
CA PHE A 52 8.37 -0.32 1.80
C PHE A 52 9.24 0.53 2.75
N GLY A 53 9.09 0.37 4.07
CA GLY A 53 9.84 1.11 5.09
C GLY A 53 9.26 2.49 5.45
N TYR A 54 8.28 2.99 4.70
CA TYR A 54 7.63 4.29 4.95
C TYR A 54 6.11 4.20 4.85
N ALA A 55 5.39 5.18 5.41
CA ALA A 55 3.94 5.21 5.40
C ALA A 55 3.40 5.58 4.00
N PRO A 56 2.22 5.07 3.59
CA PRO A 56 1.62 5.41 2.29
C PRO A 56 1.37 6.91 2.11
N SER A 57 1.10 7.64 3.18
CA SER A 57 0.98 9.11 3.18
C SER A 57 2.25 9.84 2.76
N ALA A 58 3.43 9.25 2.97
CA ALA A 58 4.70 9.85 2.54
C ALA A 58 4.86 9.82 1.01
N VAL A 59 4.20 8.87 0.32
CA VAL A 59 4.19 8.81 -1.15
C VAL A 59 3.40 9.98 -1.72
N LEU A 60 2.20 10.23 -1.17
CA LEU A 60 1.32 11.31 -1.64
C LEU A 60 1.93 12.69 -1.44
N LYS A 61 2.64 12.91 -0.33
CA LYS A 61 3.36 14.17 -0.09
C LYS A 61 4.40 14.49 -1.17
N ASN A 62 4.89 13.47 -1.88
CA ASN A 62 5.88 13.62 -2.93
C ASN A 62 5.27 13.84 -4.32
N THR A 63 3.95 13.70 -4.48
CA THR A 63 3.26 13.93 -5.77
C THR A 63 2.70 15.35 -5.92
N ASP A 64 2.70 16.14 -4.85
CA ASP A 64 2.29 17.56 -4.81
C ASP A 64 3.48 18.51 -5.17
N ARG A 65 4.39 18.06 -6.03
CA ARG A 65 5.55 18.84 -6.49
C ARG A 65 5.64 18.85 -8.01
#